data_AF-A0A0F9KZP4-F1
#
_entry.id   AF-A0A0F9KZP4-F1
#
_cell.length_a   1.000
_cell.length_b   1.000
_cell.length_c   1.000
_cell.angle_alpha   90.00
_cell.angle_beta   90.00
_cell.angle_gamma   90.00
#
_symmetry.space_group_name_H-M   'P 1'
#
loop_
_entity.id
_entity.type
_entity.pdbx_description
1 polymer ?
#
loop_
_entity_poly.entity_id
_entity_poly.type
_entity_poly.pdbx_seq_one_letter_code
_entity_poly.pdbx_strand_id
1 'polypeptide(L)'
;EVCYKRGSNHPFKIRYLLGEIFESTGTVESFNSFPAISSQVTAYARMYLYKLMNIVQSGNYFYCDTDSLIINSKGLDNLYSLLHDTKLGYLKIEETTSFINIRGLKDYSTSNKNVLKGIRKSAIQIAPMVFQQERWPSFKGLLRTDDVNTYTISTVTKTLSREYTKGYVDGNGIVQPFVLSESDSLF
;
A
#
# COMPACT_ATOMS: atom_id res chain seq x y z
N GLU A 1 -14.14 -24.96 -9.77
CA GLU A 1 -13.25 -26.10 -10.09
C GLU A 1 -12.79 -26.02 -11.55
N VAL A 2 -11.75 -26.77 -11.94
CA VAL A 2 -11.38 -26.93 -13.36
C VAL A 2 -12.13 -28.14 -13.91
N CYS A 3 -12.88 -27.96 -14.98
CA CYS A 3 -13.70 -29.00 -15.60
C CYS A 3 -13.26 -29.24 -17.04
N TYR A 4 -13.53 -30.44 -17.54
CA TYR A 4 -13.23 -30.86 -18.91
C TYR A 4 -14.53 -31.28 -19.59
N LYS A 5 -14.83 -30.67 -20.75
CA LYS A 5 -16.01 -31.05 -21.54
C LYS A 5 -15.62 -32.23 -22.42
N ARG A 6 -16.38 -33.33 -22.35
CA ARG A 6 -16.15 -34.52 -23.19
C ARG A 6 -16.16 -34.11 -24.67
N GLY A 7 -15.07 -34.38 -25.38
CA GLY A 7 -14.89 -33.98 -26.79
C GLY A 7 -14.24 -32.60 -27.01
N SER A 8 -13.84 -31.88 -25.95
CA SER A 8 -13.02 -30.67 -26.07
C SER A 8 -11.70 -30.83 -25.31
N ASN A 9 -10.60 -30.35 -25.88
CA ASN A 9 -9.29 -30.33 -25.22
C ASN A 9 -9.07 -29.07 -24.37
N HIS A 10 -10.12 -28.32 -24.03
CA HIS A 10 -9.98 -27.04 -23.33
C HIS A 10 -10.53 -27.14 -21.90
N PRO A 11 -9.68 -26.98 -20.88
CA PRO A 11 -10.15 -26.88 -19.51
C PRO A 11 -10.92 -25.57 -19.33
N PHE A 12 -12.10 -25.63 -18.71
CA PHE A 12 -12.87 -24.44 -18.33
C PHE A 12 -13.00 -24.38 -16.80
N LYS A 13 -13.23 -23.19 -16.25
CA LYS A 13 -13.42 -23.00 -14.81
C LYS A 13 -14.87 -22.65 -14.52
N ILE A 14 -15.52 -23.46 -13.68
CA ILE A 14 -16.84 -23.12 -13.13
C ILE A 14 -16.73 -22.61 -11.70
N ARG A 15 -17.68 -21.77 -11.31
CA ARG A 15 -17.91 -21.33 -9.92
C ARG A 15 -19.37 -21.44 -9.59
N TYR A 16 -19.66 -21.93 -8.39
CA TYR A 16 -20.98 -21.85 -7.80
C TYR A 16 -21.09 -20.57 -6.99
N LEU A 17 -22.14 -19.79 -7.21
CA LEU A 17 -22.42 -18.56 -6.48
C LEU A 17 -23.94 -18.37 -6.37
N LEU A 18 -24.45 -18.21 -5.14
CA LEU A 18 -25.86 -17.88 -4.86
C LEU A 18 -26.89 -18.83 -5.50
N GLY A 19 -26.58 -20.12 -5.64
CA GLY A 19 -27.51 -21.07 -6.29
C GLY A 19 -27.22 -21.32 -7.77
N GLU A 20 -26.34 -20.53 -8.38
CA GLU A 20 -26.09 -20.56 -9.82
C GLU A 20 -24.66 -21.01 -10.16
N ILE A 21 -24.50 -21.64 -11.32
CA ILE A 21 -23.21 -22.07 -11.85
C ILE A 21 -22.77 -21.08 -12.94
N PHE A 22 -21.62 -20.46 -12.74
CA PHE A 22 -21.00 -19.51 -13.66
C PHE A 22 -19.76 -20.12 -14.30
N GLU A 23 -19.65 -20.02 -15.63
CA GLU A 23 -18.43 -20.32 -16.36
C GLU A 23 -17.53 -19.09 -16.47
N SER A 24 -16.25 -19.25 -16.15
CA SER A 24 -15.22 -18.23 -16.31
C SER A 24 -14.71 -18.25 -17.75
N THR A 25 -15.25 -17.39 -18.60
CA THR A 25 -14.95 -17.33 -20.05
C THR A 25 -13.72 -16.49 -20.40
N GLY A 26 -13.11 -15.79 -19.44
CA GLY A 26 -11.91 -14.99 -19.65
C GLY A 26 -11.81 -13.80 -18.70
N THR A 27 -10.92 -12.87 -19.00
CA THR A 27 -10.86 -11.55 -18.36
C THR A 27 -10.98 -10.50 -19.45
N VAL A 28 -11.99 -9.65 -19.36
CA VAL A 28 -12.19 -8.49 -20.23
C VAL A 28 -12.18 -7.23 -19.37
N GLU A 29 -11.88 -6.09 -19.98
CA GLU A 29 -12.11 -4.80 -19.31
C GLU A 29 -13.60 -4.66 -18.98
N SER A 30 -13.91 -4.20 -17.78
CA SER A 30 -15.30 -3.92 -17.41
C SER A 30 -15.86 -2.83 -18.32
N PHE A 31 -17.14 -2.89 -18.68
CA PHE A 31 -17.76 -1.89 -19.57
C PHE A 31 -17.53 -0.44 -19.12
N ASN A 32 -17.58 -0.18 -17.81
CA ASN A 32 -17.35 1.15 -17.22
C ASN A 32 -15.91 1.39 -16.76
N SER A 33 -14.96 0.54 -17.17
CA SER A 33 -13.56 0.77 -16.84
C SER A 33 -13.00 1.91 -17.68
N PHE A 34 -12.35 2.86 -17.00
CA PHE A 34 -11.63 3.95 -17.65
C PHE A 34 -10.34 4.24 -16.87
N PRO A 35 -9.31 3.39 -17.02
CA PRO A 35 -8.05 3.48 -16.26
C PRO A 35 -7.37 4.84 -16.37
N ALA A 36 -7.56 5.58 -17.46
CA ALA A 36 -6.99 6.90 -17.65
C ALA A 36 -7.36 7.89 -16.52
N ILE A 37 -8.59 7.84 -15.99
CA ILE A 37 -8.99 8.70 -14.86
C ILE A 37 -8.18 8.34 -13.60
N SER A 38 -8.09 7.06 -13.23
CA SER A 38 -7.37 6.65 -12.02
C SER A 38 -5.86 6.89 -12.15
N SER A 39 -5.29 6.67 -13.33
CA SER A 39 -3.91 7.04 -13.65
C SER A 39 -3.68 8.54 -13.47
N GLN A 40 -4.57 9.39 -14.00
CA GLN A 40 -4.43 10.84 -13.88
C GLN A 40 -4.54 11.32 -12.43
N VAL A 41 -5.51 10.80 -11.67
CA VAL A 41 -5.69 11.14 -10.24
C VAL A 41 -4.44 10.78 -9.44
N THR A 42 -3.89 9.58 -9.63
CA THR A 42 -2.70 9.11 -8.90
C THR A 42 -1.44 9.86 -9.32
N ALA A 43 -1.28 10.20 -10.61
CA ALA A 43 -0.18 11.02 -11.10
C ALA A 43 -0.24 12.43 -10.51
N TYR A 44 -1.41 13.07 -10.54
CA TYR A 44 -1.61 14.41 -9.96
C TYR A 44 -1.29 14.43 -8.47
N ALA A 45 -1.81 13.48 -7.69
CA ALA A 45 -1.54 13.38 -6.26
C ALA A 45 -0.03 13.25 -5.96
N ARG A 46 0.70 12.43 -6.75
CA ARG A 46 2.15 12.27 -6.60
C ARG A 46 2.92 13.54 -6.93
N MET A 47 2.56 14.23 -8.01
CA MET A 47 3.18 15.50 -8.38
C MET A 47 2.86 16.61 -7.38
N TYR A 48 1.66 16.60 -6.79
CA TYR A 48 1.31 17.52 -5.72
C TYR A 48 2.15 17.27 -4.46
N LEU A 49 2.31 16.01 -4.04
CA LEU A 49 3.19 15.65 -2.93
C LEU A 49 4.65 16.08 -3.20
N TYR A 50 5.14 15.88 -4.41
CA TYR A 50 6.48 16.36 -4.82
C TYR A 50 6.58 17.89 -4.77
N LYS A 51 5.55 18.63 -5.22
CA LYS A 51 5.48 20.09 -5.07
C LYS A 51 5.58 20.52 -3.60
N LEU A 52 4.88 19.83 -2.69
CA LEU A 52 4.96 20.10 -1.26
C LEU A 52 6.37 19.84 -0.71
N MET A 53 7.03 18.75 -1.13
CA MET A 53 8.42 18.45 -0.75
C MET A 53 9.38 19.55 -1.21
N ASN A 54 9.18 20.12 -2.41
CA ASN A 54 9.97 21.25 -2.88
C ASN A 54 9.77 22.52 -2.02
N ILE A 55 8.53 22.79 -1.59
CA ILE A 55 8.23 23.92 -0.68
C ILE A 55 8.87 23.69 0.69
N VAL A 56 8.79 22.48 1.23
CA VAL A 56 9.42 22.09 2.49
C VAL A 56 10.95 22.21 2.42
N GLN A 57 11.53 21.98 1.23
CA GLN A 57 12.95 21.92 0.93
C GLN A 57 13.63 20.65 1.44
N SER A 58 14.67 20.22 0.74
CA SER A 58 15.47 19.05 1.11
C SER A 58 16.04 19.19 2.53
N GLY A 59 16.04 18.09 3.29
CA GLY A 59 16.49 18.04 4.69
C GLY A 59 15.43 18.41 5.73
N ASN A 60 14.26 18.94 5.32
CA ASN A 60 13.17 19.28 6.24
C ASN A 60 11.99 18.28 6.22
N TYR A 61 12.02 17.30 5.32
CA TYR A 61 11.09 16.16 5.33
C TYR A 61 11.84 14.86 5.60
N PHE A 62 11.22 13.97 6.37
CA PHE A 62 11.80 12.70 6.82
C PHE A 62 11.10 11.48 6.22
N TYR A 63 9.81 11.61 5.89
CA TYR A 63 9.01 10.50 5.38
C TYR A 63 7.81 11.01 4.59
N CYS A 64 7.35 10.23 3.63
CA CYS A 64 6.11 10.48 2.89
C CYS A 64 5.32 9.18 2.68
N ASP A 65 3.99 9.24 2.75
CA ASP A 65 3.12 8.12 2.38
C ASP A 65 1.82 8.64 1.79
N THR A 66 1.62 8.36 0.49
CA THR A 66 0.43 8.64 -0.33
C THR A 66 0.02 10.11 -0.39
N ASP A 67 -0.38 10.70 0.73
CA ASP A 67 -0.96 12.02 0.91
C ASP A 67 -0.44 12.75 2.16
N SER A 68 0.62 12.24 2.79
CA SER A 68 1.20 12.80 4.02
C SER A 68 2.71 13.02 3.94
N LEU A 69 3.19 14.01 4.69
CA LEU A 69 4.61 14.30 4.91
C LEU A 69 4.89 14.35 6.42
N ILE A 70 6.02 13.79 6.84
CA ILE A 70 6.58 13.99 8.18
C ILE A 70 7.74 14.96 8.03
N ILE A 71 7.66 16.09 8.72
CA ILE A 71 8.56 17.25 8.53
C ILE A 71 9.01 17.80 9.88
N ASN A 72 10.07 18.63 9.86
CA ASN A 72 10.48 19.42 11.02
C ASN A 72 9.72 20.77 11.07
N SER A 73 10.01 21.57 12.10
CA SER A 73 9.42 22.90 12.29
C SER A 73 9.69 23.85 11.11
N LYS A 74 10.91 23.87 10.57
CA LYS A 74 11.25 24.70 9.39
C LYS A 74 10.41 24.32 8.16
N GLY A 75 10.19 23.02 7.94
CA GLY A 75 9.32 22.53 6.89
C GLY A 75 7.86 22.95 7.09
N LEU A 76 7.39 22.96 8.35
CA LEU A 76 6.05 23.41 8.70
C LEU A 76 5.86 24.90 8.43
N ASP A 77 6.85 25.73 8.81
CA ASP A 77 6.84 27.18 8.55
C ASP A 77 6.67 27.47 7.05
N ASN A 78 7.37 26.72 6.19
CA ASN A 78 7.27 26.85 4.73
C ASN A 78 5.88 26.48 4.18
N LEU A 79 5.15 25.60 4.86
CA LEU A 79 3.81 25.14 4.46
C LEU A 79 2.67 25.92 5.12
N TYR A 80 2.96 26.89 5.99
CA TYR A 80 1.96 27.56 6.83
C TYR A 80 0.75 28.10 6.04
N SER A 81 0.99 28.69 4.86
CA SER A 81 -0.07 29.22 3.99
C SER A 81 -1.01 28.17 3.39
N LEU A 82 -0.63 26.90 3.44
CA LEU A 82 -1.37 25.75 2.91
C LEU A 82 -2.05 24.94 4.03
N LEU A 83 -1.97 25.38 5.28
CA LEU A 83 -2.61 24.71 6.42
C LEU A 83 -4.06 25.15 6.57
N HIS A 84 -4.98 24.17 6.62
CA HIS A 84 -6.36 24.37 7.03
C HIS A 84 -7.03 23.02 7.32
N ASP A 85 -7.71 22.89 8.46
CA ASP A 85 -8.19 21.59 8.94
C ASP A 85 -9.36 20.99 8.11
N THR A 86 -10.14 21.85 7.46
CA THR A 86 -11.39 21.44 6.79
C THR A 86 -11.51 21.85 5.32
N LYS A 87 -10.58 22.64 4.78
CA LYS A 87 -10.68 23.10 3.38
C LYS A 87 -10.13 22.00 2.47
N LEU A 88 -10.89 21.68 1.42
CA LEU A 88 -10.48 20.69 0.44
C LEU A 88 -9.13 21.06 -0.19
N GLY A 89 -8.20 20.10 -0.23
CA GLY A 89 -6.86 20.28 -0.81
C GLY A 89 -5.83 20.96 0.11
N TYR A 90 -6.24 21.45 1.28
CA TYR A 90 -5.34 21.98 2.30
C TYR A 90 -4.77 20.87 3.17
N LEU A 91 -3.68 21.20 3.86
CA LEU A 91 -2.98 20.32 4.77
C LEU A 91 -3.48 20.49 6.19
N LYS A 92 -3.60 19.38 6.91
CA LYS A 92 -3.94 19.33 8.34
C LYS A 92 -2.77 18.76 9.12
N ILE A 93 -2.54 19.29 10.32
CA ILE A 93 -1.57 18.71 11.26
C ILE A 93 -2.24 17.51 11.94
N GLU A 94 -1.81 16.30 11.58
CA GLU A 94 -2.33 15.06 12.16
C GLU A 94 -1.66 14.72 13.51
N GLU A 95 -0.39 15.06 13.67
CA GLU A 95 0.39 14.76 14.88
C GLU A 95 1.63 15.65 14.98
N THR A 96 1.94 16.07 16.21
CA THR A 96 3.24 16.68 16.56
C THR A 96 3.95 15.74 17.54
N THR A 97 5.24 15.49 17.31
CA THR A 97 6.05 14.62 18.16
C THR A 97 7.49 15.13 18.27
N SER A 98 8.16 14.85 19.38
CA SER A 98 9.56 15.24 19.60
C SER A 98 10.56 14.29 18.95
N PHE A 99 10.14 13.07 18.61
CA PHE A 99 10.98 12.10 17.93
C PHE A 99 10.16 11.18 17.03
N ILE A 100 10.83 10.63 16.02
CA ILE A 100 10.30 9.55 15.20
C ILE A 100 11.41 8.55 14.92
N ASN A 101 11.07 7.27 14.97
CA ASN A 101 11.97 6.19 14.54
C ASN A 101 11.37 5.56 13.27
N ILE A 102 12.01 5.77 12.13
CA ILE A 102 11.60 5.24 10.82
C ILE A 102 12.49 4.05 10.49
N ARG A 103 11.87 2.91 10.20
CA ARG A 103 12.57 1.63 9.95
C ARG A 103 12.31 1.11 8.55
N GLY A 104 11.34 1.69 7.86
CA GLY A 104 11.01 1.37 6.48
C GLY A 104 9.63 1.88 6.08
N LEU A 105 9.15 1.39 4.95
CA LEU A 105 7.87 1.79 4.40
C LEU A 105 6.72 1.30 5.29
N LYS A 106 5.94 2.25 5.81
CA LYS A 106 4.86 2.01 6.77
C LYS A 106 5.36 1.22 8.00
N ASP A 107 6.62 1.42 8.38
CA ASP A 107 7.22 0.89 9.60
C ASP A 107 7.93 2.02 10.35
N TYR A 108 7.21 2.68 11.26
CA TYR A 108 7.73 3.79 12.07
C TYR A 108 7.00 3.91 13.40
N SER A 109 7.63 4.57 14.37
CA SER A 109 7.00 4.84 15.67
C SER A 109 7.28 6.27 16.13
N THR A 110 6.26 6.85 16.75
CA THR A 110 6.31 8.12 17.48
C THR A 110 5.98 7.85 18.95
N SER A 111 5.89 8.91 19.76
CA SER A 111 5.37 8.81 21.14
C SER A 111 3.93 8.28 21.21
N ASN A 112 3.12 8.51 20.18
CA ASN A 112 1.67 8.25 20.22
C ASN A 112 1.27 6.97 19.48
N LYS A 113 2.07 6.53 18.50
CA LYS A 113 1.70 5.39 17.64
C LYS A 113 2.89 4.57 17.19
N ASN A 114 2.63 3.28 16.98
CA ASN A 114 3.52 2.35 16.31
C ASN A 114 2.82 1.84 15.05
N VAL A 115 3.39 2.15 13.89
CA VAL A 115 2.90 1.73 12.58
C VAL A 115 3.79 0.60 12.08
N LEU A 116 3.20 -0.55 11.79
CA LEU A 116 3.88 -1.73 11.29
C LEU A 116 3.19 -2.22 10.01
N LYS A 117 3.95 -2.35 8.92
CA LYS A 117 3.40 -2.62 7.60
C LYS A 117 2.64 -3.94 7.57
N GLY A 118 1.34 -3.85 7.28
CA GLY A 118 0.47 -5.03 7.14
C GLY A 118 0.10 -5.70 8.46
N ILE A 119 0.50 -5.11 9.60
CA ILE A 119 0.17 -5.58 10.94
C ILE A 119 -0.94 -4.69 11.50
N ARG A 120 -2.03 -5.28 11.96
CA ARG A 120 -3.15 -4.55 12.57
C ARG A 120 -2.78 -4.05 13.96
N LYS A 121 -3.42 -2.96 14.41
CA LYS A 121 -3.28 -2.48 15.79
C LYS A 121 -3.68 -3.52 16.84
N SER A 122 -4.63 -4.40 16.51
CA SER A 122 -5.10 -5.49 17.37
C SER A 122 -4.29 -6.79 17.24
N ALA A 123 -3.24 -6.82 16.42
CA ALA A 123 -2.42 -8.01 16.27
C ALA A 123 -1.64 -8.32 17.56
N ILE A 124 -1.50 -9.60 17.87
CA ILE A 124 -0.76 -10.08 19.04
C ILE A 124 0.65 -10.43 18.60
N GLN A 125 1.67 -9.86 19.25
CA GLN A 125 3.04 -10.27 19.01
C GLN A 125 3.33 -11.58 19.74
N ILE A 126 3.64 -12.64 18.98
CA ILE A 126 3.89 -13.99 19.53
C ILE A 126 5.38 -14.32 19.61
N ALA A 127 6.22 -13.61 18.86
CA ALA A 127 7.68 -13.67 18.96
C ALA A 127 8.29 -12.35 18.42
N PRO A 128 9.61 -12.10 18.56
CA PRO A 128 10.25 -10.95 17.93
C PRO A 128 9.96 -10.91 16.42
N MET A 129 9.38 -9.80 15.94
CA MET A 129 8.97 -9.61 14.54
C MET A 129 7.90 -10.58 13.99
N VAL A 130 7.27 -11.38 14.85
CA VAL A 130 6.21 -12.33 14.46
C VAL A 130 4.91 -11.97 15.15
N PHE A 131 3.87 -11.73 14.34
CA PHE A 131 2.57 -11.28 14.79
C PHE A 131 1.47 -12.22 14.32
N GLN A 132 0.47 -12.40 15.16
CA GLN A 132 -0.73 -13.15 14.88
C GLN A 132 -1.91 -12.19 14.77
N GLN A 133 -2.69 -12.28 13.70
CA GLN A 133 -3.86 -11.42 13.50
C GLN A 133 -4.96 -12.11 12.72
N GLU A 134 -6.17 -11.58 12.81
CA GLU A 134 -7.29 -12.04 12.00
C GLU A 134 -7.11 -11.70 10.52
N ARG A 135 -7.50 -12.65 9.68
CA ARG A 135 -7.65 -12.55 8.24
C ARG A 135 -9.12 -12.68 7.90
N TRP A 136 -9.66 -11.57 7.41
CA TRP A 136 -11.03 -11.45 6.95
C TRP A 136 -11.07 -11.80 5.46
N PRO A 137 -11.88 -12.78 5.05
CA PRO A 137 -11.93 -13.19 3.66
C PRO A 137 -12.59 -12.10 2.80
N SER A 138 -12.01 -11.84 1.63
CA SER A 138 -12.68 -11.05 0.59
C SER A 138 -13.68 -11.92 -0.15
N PHE A 139 -14.66 -11.33 -0.84
CA PHE A 139 -15.61 -12.09 -1.66
C PHE A 139 -14.91 -13.00 -2.69
N LYS A 140 -13.90 -12.49 -3.39
CA LYS A 140 -13.05 -13.29 -4.29
C LYS A 140 -12.29 -14.40 -3.55
N GLY A 141 -11.93 -14.16 -2.29
CA GLY A 141 -11.32 -15.14 -1.40
C GLY A 141 -12.27 -16.27 -1.04
N LEU A 142 -13.52 -15.96 -0.67
CA LEU A 142 -14.58 -16.93 -0.41
C LEU A 142 -14.87 -17.79 -1.65
N LEU A 143 -14.87 -17.20 -2.85
CA LEU A 143 -15.05 -17.99 -4.08
C LEU A 143 -13.89 -18.96 -4.38
N ARG A 144 -12.85 -19.00 -3.55
CA ARG A 144 -11.73 -19.94 -3.64
C ARG A 144 -11.71 -20.95 -2.48
N THR A 145 -12.66 -20.87 -1.55
CA THR A 145 -12.81 -21.86 -0.46
C THR A 145 -13.76 -22.97 -0.90
N ASP A 146 -13.67 -24.11 -0.22
CA ASP A 146 -14.52 -25.28 -0.50
C ASP A 146 -15.97 -25.05 -0.03
N ASP A 147 -16.17 -24.12 0.91
CA ASP A 147 -17.47 -23.66 1.34
C ASP A 147 -17.58 -22.14 1.16
N VAL A 148 -18.37 -21.72 0.17
CA VAL A 148 -18.62 -20.32 -0.19
C VAL A 148 -19.77 -19.72 0.62
N ASN A 149 -20.58 -20.57 1.29
CA ASN A 149 -21.75 -20.14 2.04
C ASN A 149 -21.43 -19.73 3.48
N THR A 150 -20.21 -19.98 3.95
CA THR A 150 -19.76 -19.61 5.29
C THR A 150 -18.74 -18.47 5.27
N TYR A 151 -18.99 -17.43 6.07
CA TYR A 151 -18.05 -16.33 6.28
C TYR A 151 -17.12 -16.65 7.45
N THR A 152 -16.01 -17.33 7.17
CA THR A 152 -15.07 -17.77 8.22
C THR A 152 -13.90 -16.79 8.37
N ILE A 153 -13.77 -16.19 9.55
CA ILE A 153 -12.58 -15.42 9.94
C ILE A 153 -11.51 -16.43 10.36
N SER A 154 -10.32 -16.30 9.79
CA SER A 154 -9.17 -17.16 10.11
C SER A 154 -8.07 -16.36 10.77
N THR A 155 -7.15 -17.04 11.43
CA THR A 155 -5.96 -16.40 11.99
C THR A 155 -4.77 -16.59 11.06
N VAL A 156 -3.95 -15.56 10.87
CA VAL A 156 -2.73 -15.60 10.06
C VAL A 156 -1.54 -15.11 10.87
N THR A 157 -0.41 -15.82 10.73
CA THR A 157 0.89 -15.39 11.25
C THR A 157 1.62 -14.57 10.20
N LYS A 158 2.17 -13.43 10.62
CA LYS A 158 2.93 -12.49 9.79
C LYS A 158 4.31 -12.30 10.40
N THR A 159 5.33 -12.59 9.60
CA THR A 159 6.72 -12.27 9.93
C THR A 159 7.10 -10.97 9.23
N LEU A 160 7.57 -9.99 9.98
CA LEU A 160 8.00 -8.70 9.47
C LEU A 160 9.50 -8.73 9.17
N SER A 161 9.89 -8.30 7.97
CA SER A 161 11.28 -7.99 7.61
C SER A 161 11.44 -6.48 7.50
N ARG A 162 12.56 -5.96 8.01
CA ARG A 162 12.95 -4.54 7.91
C ARG A 162 13.98 -4.29 6.82
N GLU A 163 14.18 -5.25 5.94
CA GLU A 163 15.00 -5.07 4.75
C GLU A 163 14.36 -4.03 3.82
N TYR A 164 15.12 -3.00 3.45
CA TYR A 164 14.68 -1.96 2.53
C TYR A 164 15.16 -2.28 1.12
N THR A 165 14.23 -2.64 0.23
CA THR A 165 14.55 -3.11 -1.14
C THR A 165 14.17 -2.14 -2.25
N LYS A 166 13.80 -0.89 -1.91
CA LYS A 166 13.31 0.10 -2.90
C LYS A 166 14.32 1.20 -3.27
N GLY A 167 15.56 1.03 -2.86
CA GLY A 167 16.65 1.97 -3.08
C GLY A 167 17.82 1.63 -2.17
N TYR A 168 18.90 2.38 -2.32
CA TYR A 168 20.06 2.33 -1.44
C TYR A 168 19.83 3.26 -0.25
N VAL A 169 19.97 2.75 0.98
CA VAL A 169 19.90 3.59 2.19
C VAL A 169 21.33 3.97 2.56
N ASP A 170 21.63 5.27 2.57
CA ASP A 170 22.96 5.76 2.94
C ASP A 170 23.18 5.77 4.47
N GLY A 171 24.39 6.12 4.92
CA GLY A 171 24.75 6.17 6.33
C GLY A 171 23.97 7.18 7.18
N ASN A 172 23.27 8.13 6.54
CA ASN A 172 22.40 9.11 7.20
C ASN A 172 20.93 8.66 7.20
N GLY A 173 20.63 7.47 6.66
CA GLY A 173 19.27 6.96 6.55
C GLY A 173 18.47 7.54 5.38
N ILE A 174 19.11 8.22 4.44
CA ILE A 174 18.45 8.76 3.25
C ILE A 174 18.41 7.68 2.16
N VAL A 175 17.24 7.54 1.53
CA VAL A 175 17.03 6.60 0.43
C VAL A 175 17.42 7.25 -0.89
N GLN A 176 18.42 6.69 -1.55
CA GLN A 176 18.79 6.99 -2.93
C GLN A 176 18.09 6.00 -3.88
N PRO A 177 17.51 6.47 -5.01
CA PRO A 177 16.93 5.59 -6.00
C PRO A 177 18.00 4.69 -6.63
N PHE A 178 17.60 3.53 -7.13
CA PHE A 178 18.49 2.74 -7.97
C PHE A 178 18.83 3.54 -9.23
N VAL A 179 20.13 3.64 -9.52
CA VAL A 179 20.61 4.18 -10.80
C VAL A 179 20.54 3.03 -11.80
N LEU A 180 19.59 3.12 -12.73
CA LEU A 180 19.58 2.27 -13.90
C LEU A 180 20.61 2.85 -14.86
N SER A 181 21.80 2.25 -14.94
CA SER A 181 22.64 2.46 -16.11
C SER A 181 21.90 1.83 -17.29
N GLU A 182 21.59 2.62 -18.31
CA GLU A 182 21.35 2.03 -19.64
C GLU A 182 22.61 1.21 -19.93
N SER A 183 22.48 -0.11 -20.07
CA SER A 183 23.54 -0.85 -20.72
C SER A 183 23.59 -0.29 -22.13
N ASP A 184 24.69 0.39 -22.46
CA ASP A 184 25.08 0.66 -23.84
C ASP A 184 25.29 -0.68 -24.57
N SER A 185 24.21 -1.40 -24.86
CA SER A 185 24.17 -2.30 -26.01
C SER A 185 24.14 -1.42 -27.25
N LEU A 186 25.35 -1.00 -27.62
CA LEU A 186 25.74 -0.65 -28.99
C LEU A 186 25.16 -1.67 -29.98
N PHE A 187 24.39 -1.14 -30.95
CA PHE A 187 23.94 -1.75 -32.22
C PHE A 187 22.90 -2.87 -32.17
#